data_AF-A0A0B1S4D1-F1
#
_entry.id   AF-A0A0B1S4D1-F1
#
_cell.length_a   1.000
_cell.length_b   1.000
_cell.length_c   1.000
_cell.angle_alpha   90.00
_cell.angle_beta   90.00
_cell.angle_gamma   90.00
#
_symmetry.space_group_name_H-M   'P 1'
#
loop_
_entity.id
_entity.type
_entity.pdbx_description
1 polymer ?
#
loop_
_entity_poly.entity_id
_entity_poly.type
_entity_poly.pdbx_seq_one_letter_code
_entity_poly.pdbx_strand_id
1 'polypeptide(L)'
;MDLELLKQTVNQDPFQITRDLTVTLGTTHTSVETGLKSLGFVKKLIWVGIGEQAQDIPKQHLRPKKVMVSVWWNIRGVVYWQLLDDGATIMANLYVQQLRALKANVESGGFARKI
;
A
#
# COMPACT_ATOMS: atom_id res chain seq x y z
N MET A 1 24.51 -24.59 -8.83
CA MET A 1 23.49 -23.93 -9.67
C MET A 1 24.12 -22.68 -10.27
N ASP A 2 23.88 -22.42 -11.56
CA ASP A 2 24.32 -21.18 -12.20
C ASP A 2 23.41 -20.02 -11.76
N LEU A 3 23.99 -19.09 -10.99
CA LEU A 3 23.26 -17.94 -10.43
C LEU A 3 22.98 -16.88 -11.50
N GLU A 4 23.80 -16.77 -12.54
CA GLU A 4 23.59 -15.81 -13.63
C GLU A 4 22.41 -16.24 -14.50
N LEU A 5 22.34 -17.55 -14.82
CA LEU A 5 21.20 -18.12 -15.55
C LEU A 5 19.89 -18.00 -14.75
N LEU A 6 19.93 -18.21 -13.43
CA LEU A 6 18.77 -18.00 -12.56
C LEU A 6 18.32 -16.53 -12.58
N LYS A 7 19.26 -15.59 -12.43
CA LYS A 7 18.97 -14.15 -12.45
C LYS A 7 18.39 -13.71 -13.79
N GLN A 8 18.95 -14.20 -14.90
CA GLN A 8 18.44 -13.93 -16.25
C GLN A 8 17.01 -14.45 -16.41
N THR A 9 16.73 -15.69 -15.99
CA THR A 9 15.40 -16.31 -16.14
C THR A 9 14.33 -15.56 -15.34
N VAL A 10 14.63 -15.19 -14.09
CA VAL A 10 13.71 -14.42 -13.24
C VAL A 10 13.46 -13.00 -13.77
N ASN A 11 14.45 -12.38 -14.40
CA ASN A 11 14.28 -11.06 -15.00
C ASN A 11 13.44 -11.08 -16.29
N GLN A 12 13.37 -12.20 -17.02
CA GLN A 12 12.53 -12.33 -18.21
C GLN A 12 11.05 -12.43 -17.85
N ASP A 13 10.72 -13.15 -16.78
CA ASP A 13 9.37 -13.19 -16.23
C ASP A 13 9.43 -13.35 -14.69
N PRO A 14 9.20 -12.24 -13.95
CA PRO A 14 9.24 -12.21 -12.48
C PRO A 14 8.10 -12.99 -11.80
N PHE A 15 7.08 -13.44 -12.54
CA PHE A 15 5.87 -14.07 -11.98
C PHE A 15 5.86 -15.60 -12.11
N GLN A 16 6.93 -16.19 -12.64
CA GLN A 16 7.08 -17.64 -12.71
C GLN A 16 7.11 -18.28 -11.32
N ILE A 17 6.56 -19.49 -11.24
CA ILE A 17 6.62 -20.30 -10.04
C ILE A 17 7.97 -21.02 -9.95
N THR A 18 8.45 -21.26 -8.73
CA THR A 18 9.71 -21.98 -8.46
C THR A 18 9.76 -23.36 -9.14
N ARG A 19 8.59 -23.99 -9.35
CA ARG A 19 8.48 -25.27 -10.06
C ARG A 19 8.87 -25.16 -11.54
N ASP A 20 8.45 -24.12 -12.24
CA ASP A 20 8.80 -23.94 -13.66
C ASP A 20 10.29 -23.63 -13.82
N LEU A 21 10.87 -22.91 -12.86
CA LEU A 21 12.31 -22.67 -12.79
C LEU A 21 13.11 -23.97 -12.60
N THR A 22 12.62 -24.93 -11.80
CA THR A 22 13.31 -26.22 -11.63
C THR A 22 13.38 -27.02 -12.93
N VAL A 23 12.31 -27.00 -13.73
CA VAL A 23 12.26 -27.68 -15.04
C VAL A 23 13.20 -27.00 -16.04
N THR A 24 13.15 -25.68 -16.11
CA THR A 24 13.96 -24.88 -17.05
C THR A 24 15.46 -25.00 -16.77
N LEU A 25 15.83 -24.98 -15.48
CA LEU A 25 17.23 -24.96 -15.06
C LEU A 25 17.79 -26.38 -14.80
N GLY A 26 16.95 -27.41 -14.85
CA GLY A 26 17.34 -28.80 -14.54
C GLY A 26 17.87 -28.95 -13.11
N THR A 27 17.33 -28.20 -12.14
CA THR A 27 17.83 -28.16 -10.76
C THR A 27 16.76 -28.53 -9.73
N THR A 28 17.19 -28.80 -8.50
CA THR A 28 16.28 -29.07 -7.38
C THR A 28 15.65 -27.79 -6.85
N HIS A 29 14.42 -27.89 -6.34
CA HIS A 29 13.68 -26.77 -5.77
C HIS A 29 14.44 -26.03 -4.66
N THR A 30 15.15 -26.77 -3.79
CA THR A 30 15.97 -26.21 -2.71
C THR A 30 17.14 -25.37 -3.25
N SER A 31 17.73 -25.77 -4.38
CA SER A 31 18.78 -25.01 -5.04
C SER A 31 18.24 -23.70 -5.60
N VAL A 32 17.07 -23.72 -6.25
CA VAL A 32 16.39 -22.52 -6.77
C VAL A 32 16.06 -21.56 -5.63
N GLU A 33 15.46 -22.04 -4.54
CA GLU A 33 15.10 -21.18 -3.40
C GLU A 33 16.33 -20.55 -2.72
N THR A 34 17.41 -21.33 -2.55
CA THR A 34 18.65 -20.83 -1.95
C THR A 34 19.32 -19.79 -2.86
N GLY A 35 19.33 -20.03 -4.17
CA GLY A 35 19.86 -19.10 -5.17
C GLY A 35 19.05 -17.80 -5.24
N LEU A 36 17.73 -17.87 -5.20
CA LEU A 36 16.86 -16.68 -5.17
C LEU A 36 17.14 -15.84 -3.92
N LYS A 37 17.30 -16.48 -2.75
CA LYS A 37 17.64 -15.81 -1.49
C LYS A 37 19.01 -15.14 -1.55
N SER A 38 20.03 -15.82 -2.08
CA SER A 38 21.39 -15.24 -2.18
C SER A 38 21.45 -14.06 -3.16
N LEU A 39 20.61 -14.07 -4.20
CA LEU A 39 20.45 -12.96 -5.15
C LEU A 39 19.55 -11.83 -4.63
N GLY A 40 18.96 -11.98 -3.43
CA GLY A 40 18.09 -10.97 -2.82
C GLY A 40 16.68 -10.89 -3.43
N PHE A 41 16.28 -11.87 -4.24
CA PHE A 41 14.92 -11.97 -4.76
C PHE A 41 13.95 -12.39 -3.66
N VAL A 42 12.82 -11.67 -3.57
CA VAL A 42 11.75 -11.94 -2.61
C VAL A 42 10.41 -12.01 -3.33
N LYS A 43 9.56 -12.98 -2.96
CA LYS A 43 8.21 -13.09 -3.51
C LYS A 43 7.35 -11.94 -2.97
N LYS A 44 6.93 -11.04 -3.85
CA LYS A 44 5.94 -10.00 -3.54
C LYS A 44 4.59 -10.43 -4.09
N LEU A 45 3.55 -10.37 -3.27
CA LEU A 45 2.17 -10.57 -3.70
C LEU A 45 1.54 -9.20 -3.95
N ILE A 46 0.99 -9.00 -5.14
CA ILE A 46 0.33 -7.76 -5.55
C ILE A 46 -1.14 -8.09 -5.82
N TRP A 47 -2.05 -7.28 -5.27
CA TRP A 47 -3.48 -7.39 -5.60
C TRP A 47 -3.72 -6.75 -6.96
N VAL A 48 -4.31 -7.51 -7.87
CA VAL A 48 -4.54 -7.11 -9.27
C VAL A 48 -6.00 -7.44 -9.62
N GLY A 49 -6.63 -6.62 -10.46
CA GLY A 49 -7.99 -6.87 -10.93
C GLY A 49 -8.10 -8.19 -11.69
N ILE A 50 -9.31 -8.73 -11.79
CA ILE A 50 -9.57 -9.96 -12.56
C ILE A 50 -9.22 -9.69 -14.03
N GLY A 51 -8.28 -10.47 -14.57
CA GLY A 51 -7.82 -10.36 -15.96
C GLY A 51 -6.72 -9.31 -16.20
N GLU A 52 -6.29 -8.60 -15.16
CA GLU A 52 -5.19 -7.64 -15.26
C GLU A 52 -3.83 -8.30 -14.94
N GLN A 53 -2.75 -7.78 -15.53
CA GLN A 53 -1.38 -8.19 -15.18
C GLN A 53 -0.83 -7.30 -14.06
N ALA A 54 -0.05 -7.92 -13.16
CA ALA A 54 0.67 -7.21 -12.12
C ALA A 54 1.73 -6.29 -12.75
N GLN A 55 1.65 -4.98 -12.45
CA GLN A 55 2.71 -4.04 -12.82
C GLN A 55 3.77 -3.99 -11.73
N ASP A 56 5.04 -3.81 -12.13
CA ASP A 56 6.11 -3.55 -11.17
C ASP A 56 5.89 -2.17 -10.54
N ILE A 57 5.53 -2.16 -9.26
CA ILE A 57 5.35 -0.92 -8.49
C ILE A 57 6.70 -0.60 -7.86
N PRO A 58 7.39 0.47 -8.29
CA PRO A 58 8.62 0.91 -7.65
C PRO A 58 8.35 1.08 -6.15
N LYS A 59 9.24 0.54 -5.30
CA LYS A 59 9.12 0.70 -3.84
C LYS A 59 8.97 2.19 -3.53
N GLN A 60 7.79 2.58 -3.03
CA GLN A 60 7.55 3.95 -2.60
C GLN A 60 8.61 4.32 -1.54
N HIS A 61 9.11 5.55 -1.63
CA HIS A 61 10.10 6.09 -0.69
C HIS A 61 9.63 5.88 0.76
N LEU A 62 10.54 5.44 1.63
CA LEU A 62 10.26 4.91 2.98
C LEU A 62 9.64 5.92 3.98
N ARG A 63 9.32 7.15 3.57
CA ARG A 63 8.59 8.14 4.38
C ARG A 63 7.67 8.99 3.50
N PRO A 64 6.53 8.47 3.03
CA PRO A 64 5.48 9.34 2.51
C PRO A 64 5.01 10.27 3.64
N LYS A 65 4.78 11.55 3.34
CA LYS A 65 4.11 12.47 4.27
C LYS A 65 2.78 11.85 4.68
N LYS A 66 2.60 11.58 5.97
CA LYS A 66 1.39 10.99 6.54
C LYS A 66 0.48 12.10 7.02
N VAL A 67 -0.31 12.62 6.10
CA VAL A 67 -1.39 13.57 6.37
C VAL A 67 -2.61 12.80 6.86
N MET A 68 -3.30 13.32 7.88
CA MET A 68 -4.51 12.69 8.43
C MET A 68 -5.73 13.57 8.18
N VAL A 69 -6.85 12.97 7.78
CA VAL A 69 -8.13 13.67 7.60
C VAL A 69 -9.13 13.15 8.62
N SER A 70 -9.79 14.05 9.35
CA SER A 70 -10.95 13.72 10.17
C SER A 70 -12.22 14.23 9.48
N VAL A 71 -13.21 13.38 9.29
CA VAL A 71 -14.45 13.70 8.56
C VAL A 71 -15.67 13.23 9.34
N TRP A 72 -16.66 14.10 9.49
CA TRP A 72 -17.99 13.81 10.03
C TRP A 72 -19.04 14.15 8.99
N TRP A 73 -19.90 13.17 8.70
CA TRP A 73 -20.88 13.26 7.62
C TRP A 73 -22.17 12.53 8.00
N ASN A 74 -23.26 12.87 7.31
CA ASN A 74 -24.56 12.21 7.43
C ASN A 74 -25.12 11.94 6.02
N ILE A 75 -26.36 11.44 5.95
CA ILE A 75 -27.03 11.12 4.67
C ILE A 75 -27.18 12.32 3.71
N ARG A 76 -27.06 13.55 4.22
CA ARG A 76 -27.15 14.78 3.42
C ARG A 76 -25.78 15.30 2.96
N GLY A 77 -24.69 14.78 3.51
CA GLY A 77 -23.32 15.12 3.11
C GLY A 77 -22.37 15.34 4.28
N VAL A 78 -21.22 15.94 3.98
CA VAL A 78 -20.18 16.26 4.97
C VAL A 78 -20.64 17.44 5.83
N VAL A 79 -20.62 17.24 7.15
CA VAL A 79 -21.02 18.25 8.14
C VAL A 79 -19.80 19.02 8.63
N TYR A 80 -18.69 18.33 8.87
CA TYR A 80 -17.44 18.93 9.31
C TYR A 80 -16.27 18.06 8.87
N TRP A 81 -15.16 18.69 8.50
CA TRP A 81 -13.91 17.98 8.25
C TRP A 81 -12.72 18.84 8.64
N GLN A 82 -11.60 18.19 8.92
CA GLN A 82 -10.34 18.84 9.22
C GLN A 82 -9.19 18.05 8.61
N LEU A 83 -8.32 18.75 7.87
CA LEU A 83 -7.00 18.25 7.50
C LEU A 83 -6.03 18.52 8.64
N LEU A 84 -5.30 17.49 9.05
CA LEU A 84 -4.23 17.63 10.01
C LEU A 84 -2.87 17.60 9.31
N ASP A 85 -1.91 18.29 9.92
CA ASP A 85 -0.54 18.33 9.42
C ASP A 85 0.12 16.94 9.38
N ASP A 86 1.19 16.84 8.61
CA ASP A 86 2.00 15.63 8.48
C ASP A 86 2.50 15.13 9.85
N GLY A 87 2.23 13.86 10.15
CA GLY A 87 2.64 13.23 11.42
C GLY A 87 1.77 13.58 12.63
N ALA A 88 0.70 14.39 12.47
CA ALA A 88 -0.23 14.68 13.55
C ALA A 88 -1.01 13.43 13.98
N THR A 89 -1.28 13.32 15.28
CA THR A 89 -2.09 12.24 15.88
C THR A 89 -3.30 12.86 16.59
N ILE A 90 -4.46 12.19 16.53
CA ILE A 90 -5.65 12.63 17.28
C ILE A 90 -5.40 12.40 18.77
N MET A 91 -4.98 13.45 19.45
CA MET A 91 -4.97 13.49 20.91
C MET A 91 -6.37 13.82 21.44
N ALA A 92 -6.64 13.46 22.70
CA ALA A 92 -7.97 13.65 23.30
C ALA A 92 -8.43 15.12 23.28
N ASN A 93 -7.52 16.08 23.49
CA ASN A 93 -7.83 17.51 23.42
C ASN A 93 -8.28 17.94 22.01
N LEU A 94 -7.58 17.46 20.97
CA LEU A 94 -7.92 17.75 19.58
C LEU A 94 -9.27 17.15 19.21
N TYR A 95 -9.53 15.91 19.64
CA TYR A 95 -10.82 15.28 19.44
C TYR A 95 -11.97 16.06 20.10
N VAL A 96 -11.78 16.54 21.34
CA VAL A 96 -12.79 17.37 22.02
C VAL A 96 -13.02 18.70 21.27
N GLN A 97 -11.97 19.32 20.75
CA GLN A 97 -12.10 20.55 19.94
C GLN A 97 -12.89 20.30 18.66
N GLN A 98 -12.59 19.20 17.96
CA GLN A 98 -13.30 18.78 16.76
C GLN A 98 -14.79 18.53 17.04
N LEU A 99 -15.13 17.89 18.17
CA LEU A 99 -16.52 17.67 18.56
C LEU A 99 -17.27 18.97 18.89
N ARG A 100 -16.61 19.96 19.50
CA ARG A 100 -17.21 21.29 19.73
C ARG A 100 -17.49 22.01 18.41
N ALA A 101 -16.54 21.94 17.47
CA ALA A 101 -16.72 22.50 16.13
C ALA A 101 -17.84 21.79 15.37
N LEU A 102 -17.88 20.45 15.42
CA LEU A 102 -18.96 19.65 14.85
C LEU A 102 -20.31 20.07 15.42
N LYS A 103 -20.45 20.17 16.75
CA LYS A 103 -21.70 20.58 17.40
C LYS A 103 -22.19 21.94 16.89
N ALA A 104 -21.30 22.92 16.80
CA ALA A 104 -21.65 24.24 16.28
C ALA A 104 -22.11 24.19 14.80
N ASN A 105 -21.47 23.37 13.97
CA ASN A 105 -21.86 23.19 12.56
C ASN A 105 -23.22 22.50 12.41
N VAL A 106 -23.50 21.49 13.25
CA VAL A 106 -24.79 20.79 13.30
C VAL A 106 -25.91 21.75 13.72
N GLU A 107 -25.69 22.54 14.77
CA GLU A 107 -26.67 23.51 15.27
C GLU A 107 -26.96 24.62 14.26
N SER A 108 -25.93 25.02 13.49
CA SER A 108 -26.08 26.01 12.42
C SER A 108 -26.73 25.46 11.14
N GLY A 109 -26.99 24.15 11.07
CA GLY A 109 -27.49 23.47 9.87
C GLY A 109 -26.52 23.54 8.68
N GLY A 110 -25.25 23.86 8.94
CA GLY A 110 -24.25 24.07 7.91
C GLY A 110 -23.70 22.74 7.38
N PHE A 111 -23.55 22.66 6.06
CA PHE A 111 -22.73 21.63 5.43
C PHE A 111 -21.34 22.19 5.17
N ALA A 112 -20.32 21.36 5.29
CA ALA A 112 -18.97 21.76 4.96
C ALA A 112 -18.94 22.18 3.47
N ARG A 113 -18.40 23.38 3.20
CA ARG A 113 -18.20 23.83 1.82
C ARG A 113 -17.30 22.83 1.09
N LYS A 114 -17.67 22.54 -0.15
CA LYS A 114 -16.92 21.67 -1.06
C LYS A 114 -15.53 22.29 -1.31
N ILE A 115 -14.52 21.42 -1.32
CA ILE A 115 -13.14 21.75 -1.70
C ILE A 115 -13.06 21.87 -3.23
#